data_AF-A0AAW9FQQ4-F1
#
_entry.id   AF-A0AAW9FQQ4-F1
#
_cell.length_a   1.000
_cell.length_b   1.000
_cell.length_c   1.000
_cell.angle_alpha   90.00
_cell.angle_beta   90.00
_cell.angle_gamma   90.00
#
_symmetry.space_group_name_H-M   'P 1'
#
loop_
_entity.id
_entity.type
_entity.pdbx_description
1 polymer ?
#
loop_
_entity_poly.entity_id
_entity_poly.type
_entity_poly.pdbx_seq_one_letter_code
_entity_poly.pdbx_strand_id
1 'polypeptide(L)'
;MNIGKDLLGESQYNKRITDAGKYALVMAGIFSIFLALVLIIINRFINNYIRILKSLDECDILKLKEYNDVQLSLNKYTVPFIFEKNTLHIFKLGKVTSIRGSNIVNYAIEKIYSRGRVFYRLDINTRNGKYHYTMYNIDKQAKMLQRDIASIMYKKNC
;
A
#
# COMPACT_ATOMS: atom_id res chain seq x y z
N MET A 1 -3.58 42.81 30.78
CA MET A 1 -2.18 42.82 30.33
C MET A 1 -2.05 41.80 29.21
N ASN A 2 -1.81 42.25 27.98
CA ASN A 2 -1.60 41.37 26.84
C ASN A 2 -0.14 41.57 26.43
N ILE A 3 0.72 40.67 26.92
CA ILE A 3 2.18 40.75 26.76
C ILE A 3 2.59 41.05 25.31
N GLY A 4 1.88 40.50 24.32
CA GLY A 4 2.15 40.75 22.91
C GLY A 4 1.81 42.18 22.46
N LYS A 5 0.66 42.73 22.90
CA LYS A 5 0.28 44.12 22.64
C LYS A 5 1.14 45.10 23.43
N ASP A 6 1.49 44.75 24.66
CA ASP A 6 2.27 45.56 25.59
C ASP A 6 3.75 45.69 25.11
N LEU A 7 4.29 44.66 24.43
CA LEU A 7 5.65 44.68 23.87
C LEU A 7 5.75 45.26 22.45
N LEU A 8 4.77 45.02 21.58
CA LEU A 8 4.85 45.36 20.14
C LEU A 8 4.05 46.61 19.77
N GLY A 9 3.20 47.09 20.67
CA GLY A 9 2.13 48.04 20.34
C GLY A 9 0.98 47.33 19.61
N GLU A 10 -0.24 47.81 19.88
CA GLU A 10 -1.46 47.17 19.40
C GLU A 10 -1.53 47.05 17.87
N SER A 11 -1.07 48.05 17.13
CA SER A 11 -1.06 48.05 15.66
C SER A 11 -0.16 46.95 15.08
N GLN A 12 1.09 46.84 15.55
CA GLN A 12 2.02 45.82 15.04
C GLN A 12 1.62 44.42 15.47
N TYR A 13 1.11 44.26 16.70
CA TYR A 13 0.55 43.00 17.19
C TYR A 13 -0.62 42.53 16.31
N ASN A 14 -1.60 43.40 16.06
CA ASN A 14 -2.76 43.06 15.24
C ASN A 14 -2.35 42.70 13.81
N LYS A 15 -1.41 43.44 13.20
CA LYS A 15 -0.88 43.12 11.87
C LYS A 15 -0.24 41.72 11.83
N ARG A 16 0.57 41.37 12.83
CA ARG A 16 1.17 40.02 12.94
C ARG A 16 0.12 38.92 13.10
N ILE A 17 -0.90 39.12 13.92
CA ILE A 17 -1.99 38.15 14.09
C ILE A 17 -2.76 37.96 12.78
N THR A 18 -3.08 39.05 12.08
CA THR A 18 -3.76 38.99 10.77
C THR A 18 -2.92 38.26 9.73
N ASP A 19 -1.63 38.56 9.64
CA ASP A 19 -0.74 37.90 8.68
C ASP A 19 -0.57 36.41 9.02
N ALA A 20 -0.36 36.06 10.29
CA ALA A 20 -0.33 34.67 10.73
C ALA A 20 -1.63 33.91 10.40
N GLY A 21 -2.79 34.56 10.57
CA GLY A 21 -4.09 34.01 10.18
C GLY A 21 -4.19 33.72 8.69
N LYS A 22 -3.68 34.63 7.82
CA LYS A 22 -3.63 34.40 6.37
C LYS A 22 -2.72 33.22 6.02
N TYR A 23 -1.53 33.13 6.62
CA TYR A 23 -0.64 31.99 6.41
C TYR A 23 -1.27 30.67 6.85
N ALA A 24 -1.93 30.65 8.01
CA ALA A 24 -2.63 29.47 8.49
C ALA A 24 -3.73 29.02 7.53
N LEU A 25 -4.51 29.96 6.97
CA LEU A 25 -5.56 29.67 6.00
C LEU A 25 -5.01 29.10 4.69
N VAL A 26 -3.90 29.65 4.19
CA VAL A 26 -3.20 29.10 3.00
C VAL A 26 -2.70 27.69 3.27
N MET A 27 -2.07 27.45 4.42
CA MET A 27 -1.56 26.13 4.80
C MET A 27 -2.70 25.12 4.98
N ALA A 28 -3.83 25.52 5.57
CA ALA A 28 -5.02 24.69 5.68
C ALA A 28 -5.55 24.30 4.30
N GLY A 29 -5.64 25.25 3.36
CA GLY A 29 -6.06 24.96 1.98
C GLY A 29 -5.14 23.96 1.29
N ILE A 30 -3.82 24.13 1.41
CA ILE A 30 -2.84 23.17 0.87
C ILE A 30 -3.02 21.79 1.52
N PHE A 31 -3.14 21.73 2.84
CA PHE A 31 -3.36 20.48 3.57
C PHE A 31 -4.65 19.77 3.13
N SER A 32 -5.74 20.51 2.92
CA SER A 32 -7.01 19.97 2.42
C SER A 32 -6.85 19.33 1.03
N ILE A 33 -6.08 19.95 0.13
CA ILE A 33 -5.79 19.37 -1.19
C ILE A 33 -5.00 18.06 -1.04
N PHE A 34 -3.95 18.06 -0.21
CA PHE A 34 -3.19 16.83 0.07
C PHE A 34 -4.06 15.73 0.67
N LEU A 35 -4.92 16.08 1.65
CA LEU A 35 -5.85 15.14 2.27
C LEU A 35 -6.82 14.56 1.24
N ALA A 36 -7.38 15.39 0.35
CA ALA A 36 -8.27 14.94 -0.71
C ALA A 36 -7.58 13.94 -1.65
N LEU A 37 -6.33 14.20 -2.06
CA LEU A 37 -5.55 13.27 -2.90
C LEU A 37 -5.32 11.92 -2.19
N VAL A 38 -4.96 11.95 -0.91
CA VAL A 38 -4.78 10.72 -0.11
C VAL A 38 -6.09 9.94 -0.01
N LEU A 39 -7.22 10.60 0.25
CA LEU A 39 -8.53 9.95 0.31
C LEU A 39 -8.93 9.31 -1.01
N ILE A 40 -8.63 9.95 -2.16
CA ILE A 40 -8.87 9.37 -3.49
C ILE A 40 -8.06 8.08 -3.66
N ILE A 41 -6.78 8.08 -3.26
CA ILE A 41 -5.92 6.89 -3.36
C ILE A 41 -6.44 5.76 -2.47
N ILE A 42 -6.83 6.06 -1.23
CA ILE A 42 -7.40 5.09 -0.28
C ILE A 42 -8.71 4.52 -0.84
N ASN A 43 -9.60 5.36 -1.32
CA ASN A 43 -10.88 4.93 -1.89
C ASN A 43 -10.66 3.99 -3.09
N ARG A 44 -9.74 4.35 -4.01
CA ARG A 44 -9.38 3.47 -5.13
C ARG A 44 -8.78 2.15 -4.68
N PHE A 45 -7.93 2.17 -3.65
CA PHE A 45 -7.36 0.96 -3.08
C PHE A 45 -8.46 0.03 -2.53
N ILE A 46 -9.33 0.56 -1.67
CA ILE A 46 -10.42 -0.20 -1.04
C ILE A 46 -11.37 -0.77 -2.09
N ASN A 47 -11.78 0.03 -3.08
CA ASN A 47 -12.71 -0.42 -4.12
C ASN A 47 -12.10 -1.54 -4.99
N ASN A 48 -10.82 -1.43 -5.35
CA ASN A 48 -10.13 -2.49 -6.08
C ASN A 48 -9.98 -3.75 -5.22
N TYR A 49 -9.67 -3.61 -3.92
CA TYR A 49 -9.52 -4.73 -2.99
C TYR A 49 -10.84 -5.48 -2.81
N ILE A 50 -11.93 -4.75 -2.51
CA ILE A 50 -13.29 -5.32 -2.37
C ILE A 50 -13.72 -6.03 -3.66
N ARG A 51 -13.42 -5.44 -4.83
CA ARG A 51 -13.77 -6.06 -6.11
C ARG A 51 -13.11 -7.43 -6.28
N ILE A 52 -11.83 -7.56 -5.93
CA ILE A 52 -11.11 -8.84 -5.99
C ILE A 52 -11.63 -9.79 -4.91
N LEU A 53 -11.87 -9.33 -3.68
CA LEU A 53 -12.44 -10.18 -2.63
C LEU A 53 -13.77 -10.82 -3.04
N LYS A 54 -14.63 -10.07 -3.74
CA LYS A 54 -15.93 -10.54 -4.22
C LYS A 54 -15.83 -11.58 -5.34
N SER A 55 -14.68 -11.72 -6.00
CA SER A 55 -14.49 -12.68 -7.10
C SER A 55 -13.80 -13.97 -6.67
N LEU A 56 -13.29 -14.03 -5.44
CA LEU A 56 -12.62 -15.21 -4.90
C LEU A 56 -13.58 -16.37 -4.69
N ASP A 57 -13.14 -17.58 -5.05
CA ASP A 57 -13.80 -18.82 -4.64
C ASP A 57 -13.34 -19.29 -3.25
N GLU A 58 -13.88 -20.42 -2.79
CA GLU A 58 -13.59 -20.95 -1.46
C GLU A 58 -12.10 -21.28 -1.26
N CYS A 59 -11.44 -21.86 -2.27
CA CYS A 59 -10.02 -22.18 -2.22
C CYS A 59 -9.17 -20.90 -2.14
N ASP A 60 -9.51 -19.89 -2.93
CA ASP A 60 -8.84 -18.59 -2.90
C ASP A 60 -9.01 -17.89 -1.54
N ILE A 61 -10.20 -17.96 -0.94
CA ILE A 61 -10.49 -17.41 0.39
C ILE A 61 -9.68 -18.12 1.48
N LEU A 62 -9.59 -19.46 1.44
CA LEU A 62 -8.80 -20.23 2.40
C LEU A 62 -7.31 -19.84 2.31
N LYS A 63 -6.78 -19.71 1.09
CA LYS A 63 -5.41 -19.25 0.88
C LYS A 63 -5.21 -17.83 1.43
N LEU A 64 -6.12 -16.90 1.15
CA LEU A 64 -6.05 -15.54 1.70
C LEU A 64 -6.07 -15.54 3.23
N LYS A 65 -6.88 -16.41 3.85
CA LYS A 65 -6.91 -16.58 5.30
C LYS A 65 -5.55 -17.02 5.84
N GLU A 66 -4.87 -17.97 5.20
CA GLU A 66 -3.51 -18.38 5.61
C GLU A 66 -2.53 -17.21 5.59
N TYR A 67 -2.62 -16.33 4.58
CA TYR A 67 -1.82 -15.10 4.53
C TYR A 67 -2.16 -14.13 5.66
N ASN A 68 -3.45 -13.95 5.96
CA ASN A 68 -3.90 -13.08 7.05
C ASN A 68 -3.44 -13.60 8.43
N ASP A 69 -3.44 -14.92 8.64
CA ASP A 69 -3.06 -15.55 9.90
C ASP A 69 -1.56 -15.41 10.23
N VAL A 70 -0.71 -15.24 9.21
CA VAL A 70 0.74 -15.00 9.38
C VAL A 70 1.11 -13.52 9.33
N GLN A 71 0.17 -12.63 9.02
CA GLN A 71 0.44 -11.21 8.86
C GLN A 71 0.53 -10.49 10.21
N LEU A 72 1.33 -9.43 10.26
CA LEU A 72 1.40 -8.57 11.45
C LEU A 72 0.05 -7.91 11.74
N SER A 73 -0.32 -7.77 13.01
CA SER A 73 -1.66 -7.35 13.45
C SER A 73 -2.19 -6.09 12.78
N LEU A 74 -1.33 -5.09 12.53
CA LEU A 74 -1.72 -3.83 11.89
C LEU A 74 -2.18 -3.99 10.42
N ASN A 75 -1.74 -5.05 9.74
CA ASN A 75 -2.04 -5.30 8.33
C ASN A 75 -2.84 -6.60 8.12
N LYS A 76 -3.42 -7.17 9.18
CA LYS A 76 -3.99 -8.53 9.20
C LYS A 76 -4.98 -8.79 8.05
N TYR A 77 -5.75 -7.78 7.64
CA TYR A 77 -6.78 -7.91 6.60
C TYR A 77 -6.48 -7.12 5.32
N THR A 78 -5.27 -6.57 5.21
CA THR A 78 -4.84 -5.69 4.12
C THR A 78 -3.52 -6.18 3.52
N VAL A 79 -3.43 -7.48 3.29
CA VAL A 79 -2.27 -8.10 2.61
C VAL A 79 -2.09 -7.42 1.25
N PRO A 80 -0.87 -7.00 0.87
CA PRO A 80 -0.65 -6.18 -0.33
C PRO A 80 -0.80 -6.96 -1.65
N PHE A 81 -1.20 -8.23 -1.59
CA PHE A 81 -1.45 -9.09 -2.73
C PHE A 81 -2.53 -10.14 -2.40
N ILE A 82 -3.21 -10.63 -3.42
CA ILE A 82 -4.19 -11.71 -3.35
C ILE A 82 -3.96 -12.66 -4.53
N PHE A 83 -4.09 -13.96 -4.30
CA PHE A 83 -4.17 -14.95 -5.37
C PHE A 83 -5.65 -15.24 -5.68
N GLU A 84 -6.00 -15.17 -6.96
CA GLU A 84 -7.30 -15.58 -7.50
C GLU A 84 -7.05 -16.61 -8.59
N LYS A 85 -7.33 -17.89 -8.31
CA LYS A 85 -7.04 -19.02 -9.18
C LYS A 85 -5.56 -19.01 -9.62
N ASN A 86 -5.33 -18.80 -10.93
CA ASN A 86 -4.00 -18.73 -11.55
C ASN A 86 -3.50 -17.29 -11.74
N THR A 87 -4.06 -16.32 -11.01
CA THR A 87 -3.72 -14.89 -11.14
C THR A 87 -3.22 -14.35 -9.81
N LEU A 88 -2.11 -13.62 -9.85
CA LEU A 88 -1.59 -12.84 -8.74
C LEU A 88 -2.03 -11.37 -8.90
N HIS A 89 -2.78 -10.87 -7.93
CA HIS A 89 -3.18 -9.46 -7.83
C HIS A 89 -2.28 -8.75 -6.83
N ILE A 90 -1.63 -7.66 -7.24
CA ILE A 90 -0.76 -6.86 -6.37
C ILE A 90 -1.33 -5.45 -6.28
N PHE A 91 -1.52 -4.96 -5.05
CA PHE A 91 -2.13 -3.68 -4.78
C PHE A 91 -1.07 -2.64 -4.41
N LYS A 92 -1.03 -1.52 -5.14
CA LYS A 92 -0.06 -0.42 -4.89
C LYS A 92 -0.67 0.93 -5.25
N LEU A 93 -0.69 1.86 -4.29
CA LEU A 93 -1.13 3.26 -4.48
C LEU A 93 -2.48 3.38 -5.20
N GLY A 94 -3.48 2.61 -4.77
CA GLY A 94 -4.81 2.63 -5.35
C GLY A 94 -4.95 1.92 -6.70
N LYS A 95 -3.86 1.34 -7.24
CA LYS A 95 -3.88 0.51 -8.45
C LYS A 95 -3.78 -0.97 -8.08
N VAL A 96 -4.35 -1.82 -8.93
CA VAL A 96 -4.17 -3.28 -8.88
C VAL A 96 -3.48 -3.72 -10.15
N THR A 97 -2.42 -4.53 -10.01
CA THR A 97 -1.75 -5.19 -11.13
C THR A 97 -2.07 -6.67 -11.05
N SER A 98 -2.71 -7.19 -12.10
CA SER A 98 -3.10 -8.60 -12.18
C SER A 98 -2.18 -9.33 -13.14
N ILE A 99 -1.49 -10.36 -12.66
CA ILE A 99 -0.50 -11.12 -13.42
C ILE A 99 -0.96 -12.58 -13.46
N ARG A 100 -1.34 -13.06 -14.65
CA ARG A 100 -1.63 -14.48 -14.86
C ARG A 100 -0.33 -15.28 -14.77
N GLY A 101 -0.34 -16.39 -14.03
CA GLY A 101 0.81 -17.28 -13.85
C GLY A 101 1.39 -17.77 -15.18
N SER A 102 0.53 -18.03 -16.19
CA SER A 102 0.95 -18.39 -17.55
C SER A 102 1.82 -17.35 -18.26
N ASN A 103 1.77 -16.09 -17.82
CA ASN A 103 2.52 -14.99 -18.40
C ASN A 103 3.84 -14.75 -17.66
N ILE A 104 4.06 -15.38 -16.51
CA ILE A 104 5.29 -15.27 -15.73
C ILE A 104 6.37 -16.12 -16.40
N VAL A 105 7.49 -15.48 -16.72
CA VAL A 105 8.68 -16.14 -17.30
C VAL A 105 9.62 -16.57 -16.18
N ASN A 106 9.86 -15.69 -15.22
CA ASN A 106 10.58 -15.97 -14.00
C ASN A 106 10.24 -14.94 -12.93
N TYR A 107 10.63 -15.22 -11.69
CA TYR A 107 10.47 -14.31 -10.57
C TYR A 107 11.61 -14.48 -9.56
N ALA A 108 11.87 -13.44 -8.77
CA ALA A 108 12.82 -13.44 -7.67
C ALA A 108 12.19 -12.78 -6.45
N ILE A 109 12.45 -13.34 -5.26
CA ILE A 109 12.11 -12.74 -3.98
C ILE A 109 13.40 -12.56 -3.19
N GLU A 110 13.76 -11.31 -2.93
CA GLU A 110 14.98 -10.94 -2.23
C GLU A 110 14.67 -10.30 -0.89
N LYS A 111 15.37 -10.74 0.15
CA LYS A 111 15.35 -10.08 1.46
C LYS A 111 16.28 -8.88 1.42
N ILE A 112 15.75 -7.69 1.64
CA ILE A 112 16.50 -6.43 1.63
C ILE A 112 16.46 -5.77 3.01
N TYR A 113 17.56 -5.10 3.37
CA TYR A 113 17.69 -4.38 4.63
C TYR A 113 17.75 -2.88 4.34
N SER A 114 16.87 -2.10 4.94
CA SER A 114 16.85 -0.65 4.77
C SER A 114 16.45 0.04 6.07
N ARG A 115 17.25 1.02 6.51
CA ARG A 115 17.00 1.82 7.72
C ARG A 115 16.69 0.97 8.96
N GLY A 116 17.45 -0.12 9.16
CA GLY A 116 17.28 -1.05 10.29
C GLY A 116 16.03 -1.94 10.22
N ARG A 117 15.32 -1.95 9.08
CA ARG A 117 14.13 -2.78 8.85
C ARG A 117 14.36 -3.77 7.71
N VAL A 118 13.70 -4.91 7.82
CA VAL A 118 13.68 -5.96 6.79
C VAL A 118 12.49 -5.73 5.86
N PHE A 119 12.73 -5.82 4.56
CA PHE A 119 11.69 -5.86 3.54
C PHE A 119 11.94 -7.02 2.58
N TYR A 120 10.92 -7.35 1.81
CA TYR A 120 11.01 -8.31 0.72
C TYR A 120 10.74 -7.61 -0.59
N ARG A 121 11.65 -7.79 -1.53
CA ARG A 121 11.52 -7.32 -2.90
C ARG A 121 11.09 -8.48 -3.78
N LEU A 122 10.02 -8.29 -4.52
CA LEU A 122 9.51 -9.21 -5.53
C LEU A 122 9.71 -8.60 -6.91
N ASP A 123 10.52 -9.26 -7.71
CA ASP A 123 10.73 -8.96 -9.12
C ASP A 123 10.06 -10.06 -9.95
N ILE A 124 9.15 -9.68 -10.85
CA ILE A 124 8.47 -10.59 -11.76
C ILE A 124 8.74 -10.17 -13.20
N ASN A 125 9.36 -11.06 -13.97
CA ASN A 125 9.48 -10.90 -15.41
C ASN A 125 8.34 -11.65 -16.08
N THR A 126 7.55 -10.94 -16.87
CA THR A 126 6.48 -11.51 -17.69
C THR A 126 6.83 -11.39 -19.16
N ARG A 127 6.07 -12.09 -20.01
CA ARG A 127 6.18 -11.94 -21.47
C ARG A 127 5.95 -10.51 -21.97
N ASN A 128 5.23 -9.70 -21.19
CA ASN A 128 4.79 -8.36 -21.59
C ASN A 128 5.47 -7.23 -20.81
N GLY A 129 6.41 -7.53 -19.93
CA GLY A 129 7.06 -6.51 -19.11
C GLY A 129 7.63 -7.03 -17.80
N LYS A 130 8.27 -6.11 -17.06
CA LYS A 130 8.90 -6.37 -15.77
C LYS A 130 8.16 -5.61 -14.68
N TYR A 131 7.93 -6.27 -13.54
CA TYR A 131 7.26 -5.66 -12.40
C TYR A 131 8.10 -5.78 -11.15
N HIS A 132 8.12 -4.70 -10.36
CA HIS A 132 8.92 -4.58 -9.14
C HIS A 132 8.06 -4.12 -7.96
N TYR A 133 8.06 -4.91 -6.89
CA TYR A 133 7.26 -4.66 -5.69
C TYR A 133 8.10 -4.84 -4.44
N THR A 134 8.08 -3.84 -3.56
CA THR A 134 8.62 -3.97 -2.20
C THR A 134 7.46 -4.18 -1.25
N MET A 135 7.55 -5.24 -0.45
CA MET A 135 6.53 -5.66 0.51
C MET A 135 7.13 -5.70 1.91
N TYR A 136 6.31 -5.29 2.87
CA TYR A 136 6.61 -5.45 4.28
C TYR A 136 6.05 -6.79 4.76
N ASN A 137 6.84 -7.84 4.59
CA ASN A 137 6.45 -9.21 4.90
C ASN A 137 7.41 -9.81 5.93
N ILE A 138 6.91 -10.79 6.68
CA ILE A 138 7.76 -11.67 7.49
C ILE A 138 8.28 -12.83 6.65
N ASP A 139 9.41 -13.43 7.06
CA ASP A 139 10.08 -14.53 6.36
C ASP A 139 9.12 -15.68 5.98
N LYS A 140 8.17 -16.02 6.85
CA LYS A 140 7.17 -17.06 6.60
C LYS A 140 6.27 -16.71 5.41
N GLN A 141 5.79 -15.47 5.35
CA GLN A 141 4.92 -14.98 4.29
C GLN A 141 5.67 -14.88 2.95
N ALA A 142 6.94 -14.48 2.96
CA ALA A 142 7.78 -14.47 1.75
C ALA A 142 7.98 -15.88 1.18
N LYS A 143 8.19 -16.89 2.04
CA LYS A 143 8.27 -18.31 1.64
C LYS A 143 6.96 -18.86 1.10
N MET A 144 5.82 -18.44 1.66
CA MET A 144 4.49 -18.78 1.11
C MET A 144 4.32 -18.18 -0.28
N LEU A 145 4.62 -16.90 -0.43
CA LEU A 145 4.51 -16.19 -1.69
C LEU A 145 5.37 -16.83 -2.79
N GLN A 146 6.60 -17.24 -2.47
CA GLN A 146 7.46 -17.98 -3.40
C GLN A 146 6.80 -19.28 -3.89
N ARG A 147 6.24 -20.07 -2.98
CA ARG A 147 5.58 -21.34 -3.31
C ARG A 147 4.33 -21.13 -4.16
N ASP A 148 3.52 -20.14 -3.82
CA ASP A 148 2.25 -19.89 -4.51
C ASP A 148 2.47 -19.29 -5.91
N ILE A 149 3.48 -18.43 -6.09
CA ILE A 149 3.87 -17.96 -7.44
C ILE A 149 4.32 -19.14 -8.30
N ALA A 150 5.13 -20.06 -7.76
CA ALA A 150 5.53 -21.26 -8.49
C ALA A 150 4.32 -22.14 -8.85
N SER A 151 3.35 -22.31 -7.94
CA SER A 151 2.11 -23.07 -8.19
C SER A 151 1.35 -22.52 -9.39
N ILE A 152 1.07 -21.21 -9.43
CA ILE A 152 0.31 -20.59 -10.52
C ILE A 152 1.10 -20.55 -11.84
N MET A 153 2.43 -20.50 -11.77
CA MET A 153 3.30 -20.50 -12.96
C MET A 153 3.32 -21.87 -13.64
N TYR A 154 3.43 -22.96 -12.87
CA TYR A 154 3.53 -24.32 -13.40
C TYR A 154 2.19 -25.08 -13.45
N LYS A 155 1.06 -24.40 -13.23
CA LYS A 155 -0.29 -24.99 -13.19
C LYS A 155 -0.39 -26.20 -12.26
N LYS A 156 0.32 -26.17 -11.13
CA LYS A 156 0.00 -27.08 -10.02
C LYS A 156 -1.22 -26.47 -9.34
N ASN A 157 -2.40 -26.78 -9.87
CA ASN A 157 -3.66 -26.50 -9.20
C ASN A 157 -3.66 -27.23 -7.85
N CYS A 158 -4.36 -26.65 -6.87
CA CYS A 158 -4.75 -27.37 -5.66
C CYS A 158 -5.49 -28.67 -6.03
#